data_AF-A0A5P8N3U3-F1
#
_entry.id   AF-A0A5P8N3U3-F1
#
_cell.length_a   1.000
_cell.length_b   1.000
_cell.length_c   1.000
_cell.angle_alpha   90.00
_cell.angle_beta   90.00
_cell.angle_gamma   90.00
#
_symmetry.space_group_name_H-M   'P 1'
#
loop_
_entity.id
_entity.type
_entity.pdbx_description
1 polymer ?
#
loop_
_entity_poly.entity_id
_entity_poly.type
_entity_poly.pdbx_seq_one_letter_code
_entity_poly.pdbx_strand_id
1 'polypeptide(L)'
;MDDGADTPAAAPAGTGGTSGDAGAFGARPGEIAVDLPAAPDAGLYFIGRIRTPWTHRADCPKNAGQSDAPCTVEIDPAFRPALRGLAGTSHVWLLYFMDRSPRNLVVQVPRYYGEPRGTFALRSPARPNPIAISAARLLEIHDDRLVVAGLDCLDGTPLLDVKPYFASTDCHPDAVVGWHRDRAEGRGSPE
;
A
#
# COMPACT_ATOMS: atom_id res chain seq x y z
N MET A 1 -34.18 -47.05 -1.62
CA MET A 1 -33.28 -47.89 -0.80
C MET A 1 -32.02 -48.01 -1.63
N ASP A 2 -31.10 -47.05 -1.63
CA ASP A 2 -30.45 -46.39 -0.50
C ASP A 2 -29.92 -45.02 -0.99
N ASP A 3 -30.38 -43.92 -0.38
CA ASP A 3 -29.94 -42.56 -0.70
C ASP A 3 -28.79 -42.20 0.26
N GLY A 4 -27.56 -42.50 -0.16
CA GLY A 4 -26.35 -42.12 0.56
C GLY A 4 -26.05 -40.63 0.39
N ALA A 5 -26.52 -39.82 1.33
CA ALA A 5 -26.15 -38.41 1.46
C ALA A 5 -24.70 -38.28 1.94
N ASP A 6 -23.80 -37.88 1.05
CA ASP A 6 -22.41 -37.56 1.37
C ASP A 6 -22.34 -36.15 1.97
N THR A 7 -22.08 -36.06 3.27
CA THR A 7 -21.88 -34.80 4.01
C THR A 7 -20.39 -34.48 3.99
N PRO A 8 -19.94 -33.30 3.52
CA PRO A 8 -18.52 -32.99 3.54
C PRO A 8 -18.04 -32.75 4.97
N ALA A 9 -16.94 -33.40 5.32
CA ALA A 9 -16.27 -33.34 6.60
C ALA A 9 -15.78 -31.92 6.93
N ALA A 10 -16.05 -31.49 8.16
CA ALA A 10 -15.58 -30.24 8.74
C ALA A 10 -14.04 -30.22 8.82
N ALA A 11 -13.44 -29.10 8.40
CA ALA A 11 -12.02 -28.84 8.54
C ALA A 11 -11.62 -28.74 10.04
N PRO A 12 -10.43 -29.24 10.44
CA PRO A 12 -10.03 -29.25 11.83
C PRO A 12 -9.70 -27.84 12.32
N ALA A 13 -10.24 -27.51 13.49
CA ALA A 13 -9.87 -26.34 14.28
C ALA A 13 -8.42 -26.48 14.77
N GLY A 14 -7.51 -25.65 14.24
CA GLY A 14 -6.15 -25.51 14.72
C GLY A 14 -6.11 -24.62 15.95
N THR A 15 -5.83 -25.22 17.10
CA THR A 15 -5.64 -24.59 18.41
C THR A 15 -4.25 -23.95 18.53
N GLY A 16 -4.21 -22.70 19.02
CA GLY A 16 -3.29 -22.28 20.08
C GLY A 16 -1.82 -21.98 19.73
N GLY A 17 -1.51 -20.69 19.67
CA GLY A 17 -0.46 -20.10 20.51
C GLY A 17 0.97 -20.07 19.98
N THR A 18 1.38 -18.90 19.48
CA THR A 18 2.59 -18.23 19.98
C THR A 18 2.32 -16.73 20.03
N SER A 19 2.29 -16.19 21.23
CA SER A 19 2.28 -14.76 21.55
C SER A 19 3.54 -14.11 20.97
N GLY A 20 3.43 -13.59 19.75
CA GLY A 20 4.42 -12.69 19.17
C GLY A 20 4.21 -11.30 19.75
N ASP A 21 5.12 -10.92 20.64
CA ASP A 21 5.47 -9.56 21.06
C ASP A 21 4.55 -8.42 20.55
N ALA A 22 3.47 -8.16 21.28
CA ALA A 22 2.61 -6.99 21.10
C ALA A 22 3.22 -5.72 21.74
N GLY A 23 4.53 -5.69 21.99
CA GLY A 23 5.17 -4.74 22.90
C GLY A 23 6.38 -3.99 22.32
N ALA A 24 6.29 -3.43 21.10
CA ALA A 24 7.37 -2.54 20.60
C ALA A 24 6.92 -1.36 19.73
N PHE A 25 5.63 -1.02 19.69
CA PHE A 25 5.12 0.15 18.96
C PHE A 25 4.16 0.98 19.82
N GLY A 26 4.59 1.36 21.01
CA GLY A 26 3.88 2.40 21.76
C GLY A 26 3.78 3.67 20.90
N ALA A 27 2.59 4.27 20.85
CA ALA A 27 2.38 5.57 20.24
C ALA A 27 3.38 6.58 20.85
N ARG A 28 4.08 7.32 20.00
CA ARG A 28 5.02 8.36 20.47
C ARG A 28 4.23 9.53 21.08
N PRO A 29 4.87 10.42 21.85
CA PRO A 29 4.23 11.65 22.29
C PRO A 29 3.57 12.39 21.11
N GLY A 30 2.28 12.71 21.25
CA GLY A 30 1.46 13.36 20.21
C GLY A 30 0.82 12.42 19.18
N GLU A 31 1.12 11.11 19.20
CA GLU A 31 0.42 10.11 18.38
C GLU A 31 -0.80 9.55 19.12
N ILE A 32 -1.83 9.16 18.37
CA ILE A 32 -3.05 8.54 18.92
C ILE A 32 -3.27 7.21 18.20
N ALA A 33 -3.37 6.13 18.98
CA ALA A 33 -3.74 4.80 18.53
C ALA A 33 -5.17 4.45 18.99
N VAL A 34 -5.87 3.62 18.22
CA VAL A 34 -7.22 3.12 18.55
C VAL A 34 -7.29 1.61 18.48
N ASP A 35 -8.26 1.01 19.16
CA ASP A 35 -8.60 -0.40 18.92
C ASP A 35 -9.36 -0.53 17.61
N LEU A 36 -8.92 -1.44 16.75
CA LEU A 36 -9.63 -1.77 15.52
C LEU A 36 -10.78 -2.73 15.83
N PRO A 37 -11.84 -2.76 15.00
CA PRO A 37 -12.86 -3.79 15.07
C PRO A 37 -12.24 -5.19 15.03
N ALA A 38 -12.86 -6.15 15.75
CA ALA A 38 -12.32 -7.50 15.91
C ALA A 38 -12.19 -8.27 14.58
N ALA A 39 -12.99 -7.92 13.57
CA ALA A 39 -12.95 -8.50 12.24
C ALA A 39 -13.04 -7.40 11.17
N PRO A 40 -12.42 -7.61 9.99
CA PRO A 40 -12.61 -6.72 8.86
C PRO A 40 -13.98 -6.93 8.21
N ASP A 41 -14.52 -5.88 7.59
CA ASP A 41 -15.80 -5.95 6.86
C ASP A 41 -15.69 -6.73 5.53
N ALA A 42 -14.48 -6.83 4.96
CA ALA A 42 -14.21 -7.47 3.68
C ALA A 42 -12.78 -8.03 3.59
N GLY A 43 -12.56 -8.92 2.62
CA GLY A 43 -11.26 -9.46 2.24
C GLY A 43 -10.71 -8.88 0.94
N LEU A 44 -9.39 -8.94 0.78
CA LEU A 44 -8.68 -8.58 -0.46
C LEU A 44 -7.88 -9.79 -0.93
N TYR A 45 -7.76 -9.95 -2.24
CA TYR A 45 -6.79 -10.87 -2.84
C TYR A 45 -5.52 -10.11 -3.16
N PHE A 46 -4.37 -10.70 -2.83
CA PHE A 46 -3.12 -10.29 -3.43
C PHE A 46 -3.05 -10.94 -4.82
N ILE A 47 -2.79 -10.13 -5.84
CA ILE A 47 -2.77 -10.56 -7.24
C ILE A 47 -1.36 -10.74 -7.78
N GLY A 48 -0.36 -10.56 -6.92
CA GLY A 48 1.05 -10.56 -7.29
C GLY A 48 1.94 -9.97 -6.21
N ARG A 49 3.18 -9.68 -6.61
CA ARG A 49 4.25 -9.26 -5.72
C ARG A 49 5.10 -8.18 -6.39
N ILE A 50 5.46 -7.15 -5.63
CA ILE A 50 6.36 -6.09 -6.10
C ILE A 50 7.77 -6.42 -5.65
N ARG A 51 8.70 -6.46 -6.60
CA ARG A 51 10.14 -6.59 -6.37
C ARG A 51 10.83 -5.25 -6.55
N THR A 52 11.53 -4.81 -5.51
CA THR A 52 12.21 -3.52 -5.46
C THR A 52 13.62 -3.68 -4.90
N PRO A 53 14.54 -2.73 -5.11
CA PRO A 53 15.89 -2.83 -4.55
C PRO A 53 15.94 -2.57 -3.02
N TRP A 54 14.82 -2.24 -2.38
CA TRP A 54 14.79 -1.79 -0.99
C TRP A 54 14.35 -2.93 -0.06
N THR A 55 15.29 -3.53 0.65
CA THR A 55 15.02 -4.62 1.60
C THR A 55 14.83 -4.14 3.04
N HIS A 56 15.24 -2.90 3.36
CA HIS A 56 14.97 -2.25 4.64
C HIS A 56 14.18 -0.96 4.46
N ARG A 57 13.32 -0.64 5.45
CA ARG A 57 12.42 0.52 5.37
C ARG A 57 13.16 1.86 5.29
N ALA A 58 14.36 1.92 5.86
CA ALA A 58 15.20 3.11 5.81
C ALA A 58 15.73 3.42 4.40
N ASP A 59 15.78 2.40 3.53
CA ASP A 59 16.30 2.52 2.17
C ASP A 59 15.21 2.90 1.17
N CYS A 60 13.94 2.67 1.52
CA CYS A 60 12.81 3.05 0.68
C CYS A 60 12.79 4.57 0.43
N PRO A 61 12.52 5.00 -0.82
CA PRO A 61 12.23 6.40 -1.14
C PRO A 61 11.10 6.92 -0.26
N LYS A 62 11.11 8.22 0.08
CA LYS A 62 10.01 8.79 0.88
C LYS A 62 8.72 8.97 0.07
N ASN A 63 8.85 9.00 -1.25
CA ASN A 63 7.76 8.97 -2.21
C ASN A 63 8.27 8.47 -3.57
N ALA A 64 7.35 7.98 -4.40
CA ALA A 64 7.57 7.51 -5.76
C ALA A 64 8.41 8.45 -6.66
N GLY A 65 8.39 9.77 -6.44
CA GLY A 65 9.15 10.73 -7.23
C GLY A 65 10.64 10.83 -6.88
N GLN A 66 11.11 10.12 -5.86
CA GLN A 66 12.50 10.18 -5.40
C GLN A 66 13.40 9.08 -5.95
N SER A 67 12.87 8.18 -6.79
CA SER A 67 13.68 7.14 -7.43
C SER A 67 13.16 6.74 -8.80
N ASP A 68 14.07 6.61 -9.75
CA ASP A 68 13.84 6.02 -11.07
C ASP A 68 14.32 4.56 -11.15
N ALA A 69 14.63 3.92 -10.01
CA ALA A 69 15.09 2.54 -10.00
C ALA A 69 14.04 1.61 -10.64
N PRO A 70 14.43 0.79 -11.64
CA PRO A 70 13.52 -0.19 -12.21
C PRO A 70 13.07 -1.19 -11.14
N CYS A 71 11.77 -1.39 -11.05
CA CYS A 71 11.12 -2.34 -10.17
C CYS A 71 10.31 -3.34 -11.01
N THR A 72 10.11 -4.54 -10.49
CA THR A 72 9.31 -5.57 -11.16
C THR A 72 8.00 -5.79 -10.42
N VAL A 73 6.89 -5.80 -11.15
CA VAL A 73 5.57 -6.15 -10.64
C VAL A 73 5.24 -7.53 -11.18
N GLU A 74 5.45 -8.56 -10.36
CA GLU A 74 5.14 -9.95 -10.69
C GLU A 74 3.63 -10.19 -10.55
N ILE A 75 3.00 -10.81 -11.54
CA ILE A 75 1.56 -11.13 -11.54
C ILE A 75 1.37 -12.63 -11.32
N ASP A 76 0.55 -12.98 -10.33
CA ASP A 76 0.27 -14.38 -10.01
C ASP A 76 -0.41 -15.07 -11.20
N PRO A 77 -0.15 -16.37 -11.44
CA PRO A 77 -0.58 -17.07 -12.66
C PRO A 77 -2.05 -16.91 -13.04
N ALA A 78 -2.95 -16.92 -12.05
CA ALA A 78 -4.38 -16.80 -12.26
C ALA A 78 -4.81 -15.44 -12.85
N PHE A 79 -4.03 -14.39 -12.63
CA PHE A 79 -4.38 -13.01 -13.03
C PHE A 79 -3.63 -12.53 -14.27
N ARG A 80 -2.63 -13.26 -14.77
CA ARG A 80 -1.83 -12.87 -15.96
C ARG A 80 -2.67 -12.54 -17.21
N PRO A 81 -3.75 -13.28 -17.54
CA PRO A 81 -4.59 -12.91 -18.68
C PRO A 81 -5.18 -11.49 -18.61
N ALA A 82 -5.28 -10.90 -17.41
CA ALA A 82 -5.78 -9.55 -17.19
C ALA A 82 -4.81 -8.44 -17.67
N LEU A 83 -3.56 -8.77 -18.02
CA LEU A 83 -2.61 -7.82 -18.62
C LEU A 83 -2.94 -7.48 -20.09
N ARG A 84 -3.84 -8.25 -20.73
CA ARG A 84 -4.21 -8.05 -22.13
C ARG A 84 -4.77 -6.65 -22.34
N GLY A 85 -4.21 -5.93 -23.32
CA GLY A 85 -4.63 -4.58 -23.70
C GLY A 85 -3.86 -3.45 -23.01
N LEU A 86 -2.89 -3.77 -22.14
CA LEU A 86 -2.07 -2.75 -21.49
C LEU A 86 -1.03 -2.10 -22.44
N ALA A 87 -0.70 -2.77 -23.55
CA ALA A 87 0.23 -2.25 -24.56
C ALA A 87 -0.17 -0.85 -25.07
N GLY A 88 0.80 0.06 -25.18
CA GLY A 88 0.56 1.47 -25.52
C GLY A 88 0.32 2.39 -24.31
N THR A 89 0.19 1.82 -23.11
CA THR A 89 0.11 2.59 -21.85
C THR A 89 1.50 3.04 -21.40
N SER A 90 1.68 4.32 -21.07
CA SER A 90 2.96 4.84 -20.56
C SER A 90 3.04 4.87 -19.02
N HIS A 91 1.90 4.93 -18.34
CA HIS A 91 1.82 5.02 -16.88
C HIS A 91 0.65 4.18 -16.35
N VAL A 92 0.84 3.59 -15.18
CA VAL A 92 -0.18 2.80 -14.50
C VAL A 92 -0.33 3.26 -13.05
N TRP A 93 -1.55 3.22 -12.54
CA TRP A 93 -1.78 3.14 -11.12
C TRP A 93 -1.45 1.73 -10.63
N LEU A 94 -0.60 1.66 -9.61
CA LEU A 94 -0.38 0.45 -8.84
C LEU A 94 -0.92 0.66 -7.43
N LEU A 95 -1.82 -0.21 -7.00
CA LEU A 95 -2.26 -0.28 -5.61
C LEU A 95 -1.56 -1.47 -4.95
N TYR A 96 -0.98 -1.24 -3.78
CA TYR A 96 -0.21 -2.26 -3.06
C TYR A 96 -0.45 -2.16 -1.56
N PHE A 97 -0.35 -3.31 -0.88
CA PHE A 97 -0.67 -3.43 0.53
C PHE A 97 0.61 -3.35 1.37
N MET A 98 0.76 -2.31 2.17
CA MET A 98 1.91 -2.10 3.05
C MET A 98 1.80 -2.99 4.30
N ASP A 99 1.89 -4.30 4.07
CA ASP A 99 1.68 -5.42 5.01
C ASP A 99 2.45 -5.33 6.33
N ARG A 100 3.56 -4.61 6.34
CA ARG A 100 4.43 -4.36 7.50
C ARG A 100 4.10 -3.09 8.28
N SER A 101 3.01 -2.40 7.97
CA SER A 101 2.66 -1.10 8.58
C SER A 101 1.67 -1.23 9.73
N PRO A 102 1.80 -0.42 10.80
CA PRO A 102 0.81 -0.40 11.86
C PRO A 102 -0.52 0.15 11.33
N ARG A 103 -1.63 -0.43 11.80
CA ARG A 103 -2.97 -0.13 11.29
C ARG A 103 -3.82 0.72 12.23
N ASN A 104 -3.40 0.85 13.48
CA ASN A 104 -4.17 1.48 14.54
C ASN A 104 -3.87 2.96 14.79
N LEU A 105 -2.88 3.55 14.11
CA LEU A 105 -2.53 4.96 14.29
C LEU A 105 -3.50 5.87 13.52
N VAL A 106 -4.23 6.71 14.26
CA VAL A 106 -5.19 7.69 13.70
C VAL A 106 -4.68 9.12 13.75
N VAL A 107 -3.72 9.42 14.63
CA VAL A 107 -2.91 10.65 14.63
C VAL A 107 -1.44 10.25 14.68
N GLN A 108 -0.63 10.86 13.83
CA GLN A 108 0.79 10.59 13.70
C GLN A 108 1.59 11.88 13.83
N VAL A 109 2.84 11.76 14.27
CA VAL A 109 3.79 12.89 14.31
C VAL A 109 4.90 12.60 13.31
N PRO A 110 4.78 13.06 12.05
CA PRO A 110 5.81 12.82 11.06
C PRO A 110 7.10 13.51 11.47
N ARG A 111 8.21 12.76 11.49
CA ARG A 111 9.53 13.28 11.92
C ARG A 111 9.94 14.58 11.22
N TYR A 112 9.56 14.75 9.96
CA TYR A 112 9.92 15.94 9.17
C TYR A 112 9.04 17.17 9.50
N TYR A 113 7.80 16.94 9.94
CA TYR A 113 6.83 18.00 10.21
C TYR A 113 6.75 18.41 11.68
N GLY A 114 7.07 17.52 12.62
CA GLY A 114 7.12 17.81 14.06
C GLY A 114 5.74 17.99 14.72
N GLU A 115 4.73 18.37 13.95
CA GLU A 115 3.37 18.58 14.43
C GLU A 115 2.47 17.34 14.23
N PRO A 116 1.60 17.00 15.20
CA PRO A 116 0.59 15.95 15.05
C PRO A 116 -0.35 16.24 13.89
N ARG A 117 -0.64 15.22 13.09
CA ARG A 117 -1.64 15.27 12.02
C ARG A 117 -2.45 13.98 11.99
N GLY A 118 -3.74 14.11 11.70
CA GLY A 118 -4.58 12.95 11.45
C GLY A 118 -4.02 12.11 10.30
N THR A 119 -4.06 10.79 10.43
CA THR A 119 -3.53 9.83 9.44
C THR A 119 -4.05 10.09 8.03
N PHE A 120 -5.31 10.53 7.90
CA PHE A 120 -5.91 10.83 6.59
C PHE A 120 -5.45 12.14 5.96
N ALA A 121 -4.87 13.06 6.74
CA ALA A 121 -4.20 14.25 6.23
C ALA A 121 -2.76 13.98 5.75
N LEU A 122 -2.27 12.74 5.91
CA LEU A 122 -0.93 12.31 5.54
C LEU A 122 -0.98 11.23 4.45
N ARG A 123 0.17 10.99 3.81
CA ARG A 123 0.43 9.82 2.95
C ARG A 123 1.28 8.75 3.66
N SER A 124 1.22 8.71 5.00
CA SER A 124 1.91 7.68 5.78
C SER A 124 1.40 6.28 5.44
N PRO A 125 2.26 5.25 5.40
CA PRO A 125 1.83 3.87 5.22
C PRO A 125 1.10 3.30 6.44
N ALA A 126 1.25 3.91 7.62
CA ALA A 126 0.52 3.53 8.83
C ALA A 126 -0.93 4.03 8.76
N ARG A 127 -1.87 3.15 8.41
CA ARG A 127 -3.29 3.47 8.19
C ARG A 127 -4.18 2.27 8.50
N PRO A 128 -5.47 2.46 8.84
CA PRO A 128 -6.41 1.36 9.07
C PRO A 128 -6.44 0.31 7.95
N ASN A 129 -6.46 0.78 6.70
CA ASN A 129 -6.24 -0.03 5.51
C ASN A 129 -4.96 0.48 4.84
N PRO A 130 -3.81 -0.21 5.01
CA PRO A 130 -2.50 0.26 4.57
C PRO A 130 -2.32 0.08 3.05
N ILE A 131 -3.27 0.60 2.27
CA ILE A 131 -3.25 0.61 0.81
C ILE A 131 -2.47 1.84 0.36
N ALA A 132 -1.36 1.60 -0.33
CA ALA A 132 -0.58 2.62 -0.99
C ALA A 132 -0.92 2.65 -2.49
N ILE A 133 -0.61 3.79 -3.11
CA ILE A 133 -0.88 4.04 -4.52
C ILE A 133 0.30 4.78 -5.15
N SER A 134 0.74 4.32 -6.32
CA SER A 134 1.73 5.02 -7.15
C SER A 134 1.27 5.15 -8.60
N ALA A 135 1.48 6.33 -9.19
CA ALA A 135 1.43 6.54 -10.64
C ALA A 135 2.81 6.19 -11.20
N ALA A 136 3.00 4.91 -11.51
CA ALA A 136 4.27 4.37 -11.95
C ALA A 136 4.42 4.50 -13.47
N ARG A 137 5.63 4.84 -13.91
CA ARG A 137 5.98 4.81 -15.34
C ARG A 137 6.17 3.36 -15.77
N LEU A 138 5.45 2.94 -16.80
CA LEU A 138 5.55 1.60 -17.38
C LEU A 138 6.73 1.58 -18.36
N LEU A 139 7.72 0.73 -18.08
CA LEU A 139 8.93 0.60 -18.88
C LEU A 139 8.83 -0.57 -19.86
N GLU A 140 8.37 -1.72 -19.37
CA GLU A 140 8.21 -2.94 -20.17
C GLU A 140 7.00 -3.76 -19.71
N ILE A 141 6.44 -4.53 -20.63
CA ILE A 141 5.34 -5.46 -20.39
C ILE A 141 5.80 -6.85 -20.83
N HIS A 142 5.65 -7.82 -19.94
CA HIS A 142 5.88 -9.25 -20.20
C HIS A 142 4.58 -10.03 -19.89
N ASP A 143 4.51 -11.30 -20.25
CA ASP A 143 3.31 -12.13 -20.03
C ASP A 143 2.99 -12.35 -18.55
N ASP A 144 3.99 -12.25 -17.66
CA ASP A 144 3.88 -12.55 -16.24
C ASP A 144 4.26 -11.41 -15.31
N ARG A 145 4.74 -10.28 -15.84
CA ARG A 145 5.22 -9.16 -15.04
C ARG A 145 5.24 -7.84 -15.81
N LEU A 146 5.31 -6.75 -15.07
CA LEU A 146 5.58 -5.41 -15.58
C LEU A 146 6.92 -4.92 -15.04
N VAL A 147 7.68 -4.19 -15.85
CA VAL A 147 8.83 -3.41 -15.37
C VAL A 147 8.39 -1.96 -15.28
N VAL A 148 8.57 -1.35 -14.12
CA VAL A 148 8.09 0.01 -13.83
C VAL A 148 9.14 0.84 -13.10
N ALA A 149 8.99 2.17 -13.15
CA ALA A 149 9.73 3.11 -12.30
C ALA A 149 8.75 3.99 -11.50
N GLY A 150 9.23 4.52 -10.38
CA GLY A 150 8.42 5.34 -9.48
C GLY A 150 7.67 4.51 -8.43
N LEU A 151 8.36 3.65 -7.71
CA LEU A 151 7.83 2.96 -6.52
C LEU A 151 8.63 3.34 -5.28
N ASP A 152 8.03 3.11 -4.11
CA ASP A 152 8.57 3.47 -2.80
C ASP A 152 8.36 2.41 -1.72
N CYS A 153 8.02 1.17 -2.14
CA CYS A 153 7.69 0.08 -1.23
C CYS A 153 8.83 -0.93 -1.07
N LEU A 154 8.79 -1.67 0.04
CA LEU A 154 9.77 -2.72 0.33
C LEU A 154 9.72 -3.85 -0.70
N ASP A 155 10.85 -4.53 -0.89
CA ASP A 155 10.88 -5.77 -1.66
C ASP A 155 9.88 -6.77 -1.06
N GLY A 156 9.16 -7.46 -1.94
CA GLY A 156 8.13 -8.42 -1.57
C GLY A 156 6.81 -7.77 -1.09
N THR A 157 6.56 -6.49 -1.37
CA THR A 157 5.26 -5.87 -1.03
C THR A 157 4.13 -6.51 -1.87
N PRO A 158 3.01 -6.95 -1.28
CA PRO A 158 1.87 -7.50 -2.02
C PRO A 158 1.21 -6.49 -2.97
N LEU A 159 0.90 -6.93 -4.19
CA LEU A 159 0.14 -6.17 -5.17
C LEU A 159 -1.36 -6.40 -5.00
N LEU A 160 -2.15 -5.34 -5.07
CA LEU A 160 -3.61 -5.39 -5.02
C LEU A 160 -4.25 -5.16 -6.39
N ASP A 161 -3.73 -4.21 -7.17
CA ASP A 161 -4.39 -3.79 -8.40
C ASP A 161 -3.45 -3.07 -9.37
N VAL A 162 -3.80 -3.10 -10.65
CA VAL A 162 -3.12 -2.40 -11.74
C VAL A 162 -4.19 -1.72 -12.60
N LYS A 163 -4.08 -0.41 -12.81
CA LYS A 163 -4.97 0.34 -13.71
C LYS A 163 -4.17 1.24 -14.65
N PRO A 164 -4.59 1.44 -15.90
CA PRO A 164 -3.99 2.49 -16.72
C PRO A 164 -4.19 3.87 -16.08
N TYR A 165 -3.17 4.72 -16.14
CA TYR A 165 -3.26 6.12 -15.71
C TYR A 165 -3.81 6.96 -16.86
N PHE A 166 -4.94 7.64 -16.65
CA PHE A 166 -5.55 8.52 -17.65
C PHE A 166 -5.28 9.96 -17.29
N ALA A 167 -4.33 10.60 -17.97
CA ALA A 167 -3.99 12.00 -17.71
C ALA A 167 -5.20 12.96 -17.84
N SER A 168 -6.20 12.61 -18.65
CA SER A 168 -7.44 13.38 -18.81
C SER A 168 -8.33 13.40 -17.57
N THR A 169 -8.22 12.42 -16.66
CA THR A 169 -9.07 12.30 -15.47
C THR A 169 -8.30 12.29 -14.17
N ASP A 170 -7.05 11.84 -14.19
CA ASP A 170 -6.26 11.58 -12.99
C ASP A 170 -5.28 12.72 -12.67
N CYS A 171 -5.02 13.60 -13.65
CA CYS A 171 -4.07 14.70 -13.50
C CYS A 171 -4.78 15.99 -13.05
N HIS A 172 -4.51 16.41 -11.81
CA HIS A 172 -4.93 17.69 -11.26
C HIS A 172 -3.69 18.52 -10.91
N PRO A 173 -3.05 19.19 -11.89
CA PRO A 173 -1.80 19.93 -11.67
C PRO A 173 -1.97 21.16 -10.75
N ASP A 174 -3.21 21.59 -10.53
CA ASP A 174 -3.63 22.68 -9.65
C ASP A 174 -3.92 22.23 -8.21
N ALA A 175 -3.81 20.93 -7.90
CA ALA A 175 -4.10 20.41 -6.57
C ALA A 175 -3.18 21.01 -5.49
N VAL A 176 -3.75 21.36 -4.33
CA VAL A 176 -3.05 22.00 -3.21
C VAL A 176 -3.21 21.22 -1.92
N VAL A 177 -2.12 21.08 -1.17
CA VAL A 177 -2.12 20.67 0.24
C VAL A 177 -1.69 21.89 1.08
N GLY A 178 -2.66 22.59 1.67
CA GLY A 178 -2.44 23.91 2.29
C GLY A 178 -1.27 23.94 3.28
N TRP A 179 -1.29 23.07 4.29
CA TRP A 179 -0.23 23.01 5.30
C TRP A 179 1.16 22.64 4.73
N HIS A 180 1.21 21.95 3.60
CA HIS A 180 2.46 21.60 2.93
C HIS A 180 3.02 22.80 2.14
N ARG A 181 2.13 23.54 1.45
CA ARG A 181 2.47 24.78 0.74
C ARG A 181 2.90 25.86 1.71
N ASP A 182 2.12 26.11 2.75
CA ASP A 182 2.37 27.19 3.72
C ASP A 182 3.77 27.01 4.35
N ARG A 183 4.16 25.77 4.66
CA ARG A 183 5.54 25.45 5.08
C ARG A 183 6.59 25.75 4.00
N ALA A 184 6.36 25.36 2.75
CA ALA A 184 7.28 25.65 1.65
C ALA A 184 7.47 27.17 1.46
N GLU A 185 6.46 27.96 1.79
CA GLU A 185 6.47 29.42 1.77
C GLU A 185 6.91 30.07 3.10
N GLY A 186 7.26 29.29 4.13
CA GLY A 186 7.66 29.81 5.44
C GLY A 186 6.53 30.45 6.25
N ARG A 187 5.27 30.23 5.87
CA ARG A 187 4.08 30.67 6.60
C ARG A 187 3.77 29.64 7.69
N GLY A 188 3.84 30.04 8.96
CA GLY A 188 3.43 29.20 10.08
C GLY A 188 1.97 28.75 9.92
N SER A 189 1.64 27.55 10.38
CA SER A 189 0.23 27.13 10.44
C SER A 189 -0.55 28.11 11.31
N PRO A 190 -1.73 28.60 10.88
CA PRO A 190 -2.61 29.32 11.79
C PRO A 190 -2.99 28.39 12.94
N GLU A 191 -2.98 28.94 14.17
CA GLU A 191 -3.45 28.28 15.40
C GLU A 191 -4.87 27.73 15.27
#